data_AF-A0A800EQ72-F1
#
_entry.id   AF-A0A800EQ72-F1
#
_cell.length_a   1.000
_cell.length_b   1.000
_cell.length_c   1.000
_cell.angle_alpha   90.00
_cell.angle_beta   90.00
_cell.angle_gamma   90.00
#
_symmetry.space_group_name_H-M   'P 1'
#
loop_
_entity.id
_entity.type
_entity.pdbx_description
1 polymer ?
#
loop_
_entity_poly.entity_id
_entity_poly.type
_entity_poly.pdbx_seq_one_letter_code
_entity_poly.pdbx_strand_id
1 'polypeptide(L)'
;MTGPQLDQSVASIGDQPFTLAEEGTLLALYYDGARVPSPAGGFLMALGVRPEDDGSGSILLECNSSSLRYEMSVPKATRSERKRVRDMIAEGDDPKCPRHQGQLLTRIRHDLACTKCGVRYAKAK
;
A
#
# COMPACT_ATOMS: atom_id res chain seq x y z
N MET A 1 27.02 14.78 47.21
CA MET A 1 26.55 15.57 46.05
C MET A 1 25.90 14.59 45.09
N THR A 2 24.58 14.48 45.16
CA THR A 2 23.79 13.44 44.47
C THR A 2 23.22 14.08 43.21
N GLY A 3 23.63 13.60 42.03
CA GLY A 3 23.26 14.18 40.75
C GLY A 3 21.75 14.04 40.44
N PRO A 4 21.17 14.93 39.62
CA PRO A 4 19.76 14.85 39.29
C PRO A 4 19.52 13.71 38.30
N GLN A 5 18.65 12.78 38.72
CA GLN A 5 18.13 11.70 37.88
C GLN A 5 17.10 12.32 36.94
N LEU A 6 17.48 12.49 35.66
CA LEU A 6 16.58 12.94 34.61
C LEU A 6 15.50 11.87 34.40
N ASP A 7 14.28 12.23 34.79
CA ASP A 7 13.03 11.58 34.42
C ASP A 7 12.91 11.57 32.89
N GLN A 8 13.25 10.44 32.28
CA GLN A 8 12.97 10.17 30.87
C GLN A 8 11.65 9.43 30.75
N SER A 9 10.55 10.08 31.11
CA SER A 9 9.23 9.73 30.60
C SER A 9 9.01 10.46 29.27
N VAL A 10 9.76 10.03 28.24
CA VAL A 10 9.43 10.40 26.86
C VAL A 10 8.14 9.66 26.52
N ALA A 11 7.04 10.41 26.49
CA ALA A 11 5.73 9.91 26.11
C ALA A 11 5.82 9.17 24.77
N SER A 12 5.57 7.87 24.77
CA SER A 12 5.26 7.09 23.57
C SER A 12 3.91 7.58 23.03
N ILE A 13 3.92 8.70 22.30
CA ILE A 13 2.84 9.01 21.36
C ILE A 13 3.00 7.96 20.26
N GLY A 14 2.12 6.94 20.26
CA GLY A 14 2.24 5.80 19.38
C GLY A 14 2.36 6.24 17.92
N ASP A 15 3.52 6.00 17.32
CA ASP A 15 3.83 6.22 15.90
C ASP A 15 3.14 5.16 15.00
N GLN A 16 2.00 4.62 15.46
CA GLN A 16 1.22 3.63 14.75
C GLN A 16 0.21 4.33 13.84
N PRO A 17 0.17 3.98 12.54
CA PRO A 17 -0.82 4.54 11.62
C PRO A 17 -2.25 4.17 12.05
N PHE A 18 -3.18 5.08 11.83
CA PHE A 18 -4.61 4.81 12.02
C PHE A 18 -5.15 3.92 10.89
N THR A 19 -6.12 3.08 11.20
CA THR A 19 -6.91 2.37 10.18
C THR A 19 -7.95 3.30 9.57
N LEU A 20 -8.34 3.05 8.32
CA LEU A 20 -9.34 3.85 7.62
C LEU A 20 -10.73 3.20 7.72
N ALA A 21 -11.76 4.01 7.93
CA ALA A 21 -13.12 3.57 7.67
C ALA A 21 -13.35 3.48 6.15
N GLU A 22 -14.28 2.61 5.72
CA GLU A 22 -14.69 2.48 4.30
C GLU A 22 -13.53 2.16 3.32
N GLU A 23 -12.57 1.34 3.75
CA GLU A 23 -11.36 1.02 2.96
C GLU A 23 -11.66 0.59 1.51
N GLY A 24 -12.76 -0.12 1.27
CA GLY A 24 -13.13 -0.55 -0.09
C GLY A 24 -13.36 0.61 -1.06
N THR A 25 -14.05 1.66 -0.62
CA THR A 25 -14.30 2.87 -1.43
C THR A 25 -13.01 3.65 -1.65
N LEU A 26 -12.20 3.79 -0.60
CA LEU A 26 -10.91 4.50 -0.68
C LEU A 26 -9.90 3.77 -1.58
N LEU A 27 -9.89 2.44 -1.55
CA LEU A 27 -9.08 1.60 -2.44
C LEU A 27 -9.48 1.78 -3.90
N ALA A 28 -10.78 1.84 -4.20
CA ALA A 28 -11.24 2.06 -5.57
C ALA A 28 -10.74 3.41 -6.11
N LEU A 29 -10.86 4.48 -5.32
CA LEU A 29 -10.31 5.80 -5.68
C LEU A 29 -8.79 5.75 -5.87
N TYR A 30 -8.08 5.06 -5.00
CA TYR A 30 -6.64 4.90 -5.09
C TYR A 30 -6.21 4.19 -6.38
N TYR A 31 -6.92 3.13 -6.77
CA TYR A 31 -6.65 2.37 -8.00
C TYR A 31 -6.85 3.19 -9.26
N ASP A 32 -7.86 4.05 -9.27
CA ASP A 32 -8.16 4.97 -10.36
C ASP A 32 -7.18 6.17 -10.42
N GLY A 33 -6.27 6.28 -9.45
CA GLY A 33 -5.35 7.41 -9.33
C GLY A 33 -6.05 8.71 -8.90
N ALA A 34 -7.27 8.61 -8.38
CA ALA A 34 -8.02 9.74 -7.84
C ALA A 34 -7.48 10.18 -6.47
N ARG A 35 -7.87 11.37 -6.02
CA ARG A 35 -7.53 11.85 -4.68
C ARG A 35 -8.34 11.07 -3.64
N VAL A 36 -7.64 10.45 -2.70
CA VAL A 36 -8.26 9.71 -1.60
C VAL A 36 -8.58 10.70 -0.46
N PRO A 37 -9.84 10.84 -0.02
CA PRO A 37 -10.19 11.76 1.05
C PRO A 37 -9.60 11.32 2.40
N SER A 38 -9.18 12.29 3.21
CA SER A 38 -8.72 12.03 4.59
C SER A 38 -9.88 12.17 5.58
N PRO A 39 -10.00 11.26 6.59
CA PRO A 39 -10.97 11.42 7.68
C PRO A 39 -10.80 12.73 8.47
N ALA A 40 -9.57 13.27 8.53
CA ALA A 40 -9.27 14.54 9.18
C ALA A 40 -9.51 15.77 8.28
N GLY A 41 -10.11 15.59 7.11
CA GLY A 41 -10.25 16.62 6.08
C GLY A 41 -9.00 16.74 5.20
N GLY A 42 -9.18 17.20 3.96
CA GLY A 42 -8.14 17.18 2.93
C GLY A 42 -8.04 15.83 2.21
N PHE A 43 -6.83 15.43 1.83
CA PHE A 43 -6.57 14.18 1.10
C PHE A 43 -5.36 13.43 1.64
N LEU A 44 -5.35 12.12 1.40
CA LEU A 44 -4.27 11.21 1.77
C LEU A 44 -3.24 11.12 0.64
N MET A 45 -1.97 11.27 1.00
CA MET A 45 -0.82 11.11 0.11
C MET A 45 -0.11 9.79 0.42
N ALA A 46 0.17 8.98 -0.61
CA ALA A 46 0.95 7.76 -0.42
C ALA A 46 2.41 8.08 -0.14
N LEU A 47 2.89 7.67 1.04
CA LEU A 47 4.30 7.79 1.44
C LEU A 47 5.11 6.54 1.06
N GLY A 48 4.47 5.37 1.10
CA GLY A 48 5.15 4.12 0.83
C GLY A 48 4.19 2.96 0.63
N VAL A 49 4.65 1.96 -0.12
CA VAL A 49 3.91 0.73 -0.42
C VAL A 49 4.75 -0.45 0.05
N ARG A 50 4.15 -1.33 0.84
CA ARG A 50 4.82 -2.51 1.39
C ARG A 50 4.13 -3.78 0.87
N PRO A 51 4.86 -4.67 0.19
CA PRO A 51 4.34 -5.98 -0.17
C PRO A 51 4.37 -6.92 1.03
N GLU A 52 3.26 -7.59 1.33
CA GLU A 52 3.15 -8.53 2.45
C GLU A 52 3.50 -9.96 2.02
N ASP A 53 3.79 -10.82 3.00
CA ASP A 53 4.23 -12.20 2.75
C ASP A 53 3.16 -13.09 2.12
N ASP A 54 1.88 -12.85 2.42
CA ASP A 54 0.74 -13.57 1.87
C ASP A 54 0.36 -13.13 0.43
N GLY A 55 1.08 -12.15 -0.12
CA GLY A 55 0.87 -11.57 -1.45
C GLY A 55 -0.15 -10.42 -1.50
N SER A 56 -0.68 -10.01 -0.34
CA SER A 56 -1.35 -8.72 -0.16
C SER A 56 -0.33 -7.58 -0.12
N GLY A 57 -0.81 -6.35 0.09
CA GLY A 57 0.05 -5.20 0.30
C GLY A 57 -0.55 -4.26 1.33
N SER A 58 0.26 -3.34 1.83
CA SER A 58 -0.17 -2.22 2.68
C SER A 58 0.37 -0.91 2.11
N ILE A 59 -0.39 0.16 2.29
CA ILE A 59 -0.02 1.52 1.84
C ILE A 59 0.03 2.42 3.06
N LEU A 60 1.20 3.02 3.31
CA LEU A 60 1.35 4.07 4.31
C LEU A 60 0.94 5.39 3.66
N LEU A 61 -0.04 6.05 4.27
CA LEU A 61 -0.65 7.28 3.80
C LEU A 61 -0.43 8.39 4.84
N GLU A 62 -0.34 9.63 4.39
CA GLU A 62 -0.29 10.80 5.26
C GLU A 62 -1.33 11.84 4.82
N CYS A 63 -2.08 12.35 5.79
CA CYS A 63 -3.02 13.43 5.55
C CYS A 63 -2.27 14.73 5.29
N ASN A 64 -2.55 15.36 4.15
CA ASN A 64 -1.92 16.63 3.78
C ASN A 64 -2.26 17.80 4.72
N SER A 65 -3.40 17.73 5.43
CA SER A 65 -3.91 18.82 6.27
C SER A 65 -3.50 18.69 7.74
N SER A 66 -3.31 17.45 8.24
CA SER A 66 -3.10 17.19 9.68
C SER A 66 -1.83 16.42 9.99
N SER A 67 -1.07 15.98 8.97
CA SER A 67 0.10 15.10 9.11
C SER A 67 -0.18 13.76 9.80
N LEU A 68 -1.44 13.42 10.05
CA LEU A 68 -1.82 12.12 10.60
C LEU A 68 -1.52 11.04 9.57
N ARG A 69 -0.93 9.93 10.04
CA ARG A 69 -0.60 8.78 9.21
C ARG A 69 -1.66 7.71 9.31
N TYR A 70 -1.98 7.13 8.17
CA TYR A 70 -2.96 6.06 8.03
C TYR A 70 -2.32 4.87 7.32
N GLU A 71 -2.79 3.68 7.62
CA GLU A 71 -2.46 2.48 6.86
C GLU A 71 -3.71 1.95 6.19
N MET A 72 -3.59 1.69 4.89
CA MET A 72 -4.66 1.09 4.08
C MET A 72 -4.22 -0.30 3.63
N SER A 73 -5.00 -1.30 4.00
CA SER A 73 -4.75 -2.68 3.59
C SER A 73 -5.17 -2.88 2.14
N VAL A 74 -4.35 -3.58 1.35
CA VAL A 74 -4.65 -3.93 -0.03
C VAL A 74 -4.82 -5.44 -0.15
N PRO A 75 -6.01 -5.96 -0.48
CA PRO A 75 -6.24 -7.40 -0.53
C PRO A 75 -5.38 -8.08 -1.59
N LYS A 76 -4.95 -9.32 -1.30
CA LYS A 76 -4.21 -10.18 -2.24
C LYS A 76 -4.92 -10.33 -3.58
N ALA A 77 -4.15 -10.66 -4.62
CA ALA A 77 -4.70 -10.86 -5.97
C ALA A 77 -5.74 -11.98 -6.01
N THR A 78 -6.87 -11.72 -6.65
CA THR A 78 -7.91 -12.73 -6.90
C THR A 78 -7.46 -13.73 -7.94
N ARG A 79 -8.13 -14.89 -8.00
CA ARG A 79 -7.81 -15.93 -9.01
C ARG A 79 -7.94 -15.41 -10.45
N SER A 80 -8.94 -14.56 -10.72
CA SER A 80 -9.16 -13.97 -12.05
C SER A 80 -8.10 -12.93 -12.41
N GLU A 81 -7.65 -12.11 -11.45
CA GLU A 81 -6.52 -11.19 -11.65
C GLU A 81 -5.22 -11.94 -11.97
N ARG A 82 -4.91 -13.00 -11.21
CA ARG A 82 -3.71 -13.81 -11.45
C ARG A 82 -3.77 -14.56 -12.79
N LYS A 83 -4.96 -14.97 -13.23
CA LYS A 83 -5.14 -15.54 -14.56
C LYS A 83 -4.80 -14.53 -15.65
N ARG A 84 -5.41 -13.33 -15.61
CA ARG A 84 -5.12 -12.25 -16.58
C ARG A 84 -3.63 -11.94 -16.71
N VAL A 85 -2.90 -11.86 -15.59
CA VAL A 85 -1.45 -11.62 -15.61
C VAL A 85 -0.68 -12.78 -16.24
N ARG A 86 -1.06 -14.03 -15.95
CA ARG A 86 -0.42 -15.20 -16.58
C ARG A 86 -0.69 -15.28 -18.09
N ASP A 87 -1.88 -14.88 -18.51
CA ASP A 87 -2.26 -14.84 -19.92
C ASP A 87 -1.38 -13.82 -20.67
N MET A 88 -1.20 -12.59 -20.14
CA MET A 88 -0.26 -11.59 -20.69
C MET A 88 1.17 -12.14 -20.81
N ILE A 89 1.68 -12.82 -19.77
CA ILE A 89 3.02 -13.42 -19.79
C ILE A 89 3.13 -14.52 -20.85
N ALA A 90 2.07 -15.30 -21.06
CA ALA A 90 2.05 -16.37 -22.07
C ALA A 90 2.01 -15.81 -23.50
N GLU A 91 1.37 -14.66 -23.68
CA GLU A 91 1.32 -13.91 -24.95
C GLU A 91 2.65 -13.20 -25.28
N GLY A 92 3.59 -13.15 -24.32
CA GLY A 92 4.88 -12.48 -24.48
C GLY A 92 4.85 -10.98 -24.19
N ASP A 93 3.75 -10.48 -23.64
CA ASP A 93 3.57 -9.08 -23.26
C ASP A 93 4.25 -8.75 -21.93
N ASP A 94 4.58 -7.46 -21.74
CA ASP A 94 4.97 -6.93 -20.45
C ASP A 94 3.76 -6.89 -19.50
N PRO A 95 3.75 -7.67 -18.41
CA PRO A 95 2.57 -7.84 -17.59
C PRO A 95 2.23 -6.56 -16.82
N LYS A 96 0.97 -6.13 -16.91
CA LYS A 96 0.44 -4.94 -16.24
C LYS A 96 -0.38 -5.30 -15.00
N CYS A 97 -0.41 -4.40 -14.03
CA CYS A 97 -1.25 -4.48 -12.85
C CYS A 97 -2.73 -4.42 -13.27
N PRO A 98 -3.55 -5.43 -12.93
CA PRO A 98 -4.97 -5.43 -13.24
C PRO A 98 -5.80 -4.35 -12.54
N ARG A 99 -5.24 -3.69 -11.51
CA ARG A 99 -5.93 -2.67 -10.69
C ARG A 99 -5.54 -1.24 -11.07
N HIS A 100 -4.33 -1.00 -11.58
CA HIS A 100 -3.85 0.34 -11.92
C HIS A 100 -3.64 0.47 -13.42
N GLN A 101 -4.21 1.51 -14.01
CA GLN A 101 -4.06 1.78 -15.43
C GLN A 101 -2.59 1.99 -15.81
N GLY A 102 -2.10 1.24 -16.80
CA GLY A 102 -0.76 1.39 -17.37
C GLY A 102 0.41 1.01 -16.45
N GLN A 103 0.15 0.56 -15.23
CA GLN A 103 1.21 0.22 -14.28
C GLN A 103 1.81 -1.15 -14.60
N LEU A 104 3.10 -1.19 -14.97
CA LEU A 104 3.81 -2.45 -15.16
C LEU A 104 4.06 -3.17 -13.83
N LEU A 105 4.02 -4.49 -13.85
CA LEU A 105 4.49 -5.32 -12.76
C LEU A 105 6.01 -5.41 -12.79
N THR A 106 6.63 -5.31 -11.62
CA THR A 106 8.07 -5.40 -11.46
C THR A 106 8.45 -6.66 -10.69
N ARG A 107 9.67 -7.15 -10.93
CA ARG A 107 10.22 -8.27 -10.18
C ARG A 107 10.60 -7.81 -8.78
N ILE A 108 9.96 -8.38 -7.77
CA ILE A 108 10.35 -8.27 -6.36
C ILE A 108 10.72 -9.67 -5.88
N ARG A 109 12.01 -9.91 -5.67
CA ARG A 109 12.58 -11.24 -5.38
C ARG A 109 12.18 -12.29 -6.44
N HIS A 110 11.26 -13.18 -6.09
CA HIS A 110 10.80 -14.31 -6.91
C HIS A 110 9.39 -14.08 -7.48
N ASP A 111 8.82 -12.89 -7.28
CA ASP A 111 7.43 -12.57 -7.63
C ASP A 111 7.36 -11.35 -8.56
N LEU A 112 6.31 -11.30 -9.38
CA LEU A 112 5.88 -10.13 -10.13
C LEU A 112 4.82 -9.39 -9.31
N ALA A 113 5.16 -8.18 -8.89
CA ALA A 113 4.35 -7.37 -7.98
C ALA A 113 4.14 -5.96 -8.53
N CYS A 114 3.08 -5.30 -8.07
CA CYS A 114 2.81 -3.92 -8.44
C CYS A 114 3.45 -2.96 -7.43
N THR A 115 4.21 -1.96 -7.91
CA THR A 115 4.85 -0.96 -7.03
C THR A 115 3.86 0.02 -6.42
N LYS A 116 2.65 0.17 -6.98
CA LYS A 116 1.61 1.07 -6.46
C LYS A 116 0.73 0.44 -5.37
N CYS A 117 0.48 -0.87 -5.39
CA CYS A 117 -0.33 -1.53 -4.36
C CYS A 117 0.37 -2.65 -3.59
N GLY A 118 1.59 -3.03 -3.95
CA GLY A 118 2.35 -4.10 -3.27
C GLY A 118 1.88 -5.51 -3.61
N VAL A 119 0.73 -5.66 -4.28
CA VAL A 119 0.13 -6.96 -4.58
C VAL A 119 1.01 -7.80 -5.50
N ARG A 120 1.22 -9.07 -5.12
CA ARG A 120 1.91 -10.08 -5.92
C ARG A 120 0.92 -10.83 -6.81
N TYR A 121 1.17 -10.88 -8.12
CA TYR A 121 0.25 -11.49 -9.09
C TYR A 121 0.74 -12.84 -9.64
N ALA A 122 2.04 -12.98 -9.86
CA ALA A 122 2.65 -14.17 -10.43
C ALA A 122 4.07 -14.39 -9.89
N LYS A 123 4.64 -15.57 -10.15
CA LYS A 123 6.07 -15.81 -9.92
C LYS A 123 6.87 -15.20 -11.07
N ALA A 124 8.00 -14.58 -10.77
CA ALA A 124 8.95 -14.14 -11.78
C ALA A 124 9.67 -15.37 -12.35
N LYS A 125 9.78 -15.45 -13.67
CA LYS A 125 10.61 -16.46 -14.34
C LYS A 125 12.10 -16.15 -14.17
#